data_AF-A0A7S3URR5-F1
#
_entry.id   AF-A0A7S3URR5-F1
#
_cell.length_a   1.000
_cell.length_b   1.000
_cell.length_c   1.000
_cell.angle_alpha   90.00
_cell.angle_beta   90.00
_cell.angle_gamma   90.00
#
_symmetry.space_group_name_H-M   'P 1'
#
loop_
_entity.id
_entity.type
_entity.pdbx_description
1 polymer ?
#
loop_
_entity_poly.entity_id
_entity_poly.type
_entity_poly.pdbx_seq_one_letter_code
_entity_poly.pdbx_strand_id
1 'polypeptide(L)'
;MAAQEGAAVGFGEVAVEEFEKDEEDEDSNDDRPVCELDENVVIWTKQQVAAEVEKLKSMGAMVAPMTVNNCMTIVRTTTQAGRRNSTRCNRIEFQTSYDFSNIRSVQISADAIQCPFKQGFLYRNVLLFSDKPLALIFPYLYDGNQENDLQDWILVNRDGHEVHHRVDAYSK
;
A
#
# COMPACT_ATOMS: atom_id res chain seq x y z
N MET A 1 28.20 34.24 71.01
CA MET A 1 27.71 35.61 71.29
C MET A 1 26.86 36.03 70.11
N ALA A 2 25.71 36.62 70.41
CA ALA A 2 24.70 37.06 69.47
C ALA A 2 25.02 38.44 68.87
N ALA A 3 24.53 38.67 67.64
CA ALA A 3 23.93 39.90 67.11
C ALA A 3 23.41 39.57 65.69
N GLN A 4 22.11 39.60 65.37
CA GLN A 4 21.28 40.78 64.97
C GLN A 4 21.94 41.59 63.83
N GLU A 5 21.28 42.09 62.80
CA GLU A 5 19.91 42.09 62.25
C GLU A 5 20.05 42.90 60.93
N GLY A 6 19.15 42.74 59.95
CA GLY A 6 18.84 43.87 59.06
C GLY A 6 18.74 43.64 57.55
N ALA A 7 17.50 43.79 57.09
CA ALA A 7 17.06 44.49 55.88
C ALA A 7 16.99 43.74 54.53
N ALA A 8 15.72 43.54 54.16
CA ALA A 8 15.13 43.14 52.90
C ALA A 8 15.59 43.91 51.65
N VAL A 9 15.59 43.23 50.51
CA VAL A 9 15.10 43.78 49.24
C VAL A 9 14.33 42.69 48.51
N GLY A 10 13.06 42.98 48.21
CA GLY A 10 12.13 42.06 47.60
C GLY A 10 12.45 41.73 46.14
N PHE A 11 12.04 40.53 45.73
CA PHE A 11 11.84 40.18 44.34
C PHE A 11 10.43 39.61 44.21
N GLY A 12 9.74 40.11 43.19
CA GLY A 12 8.28 40.13 43.09
C GLY A 12 7.62 38.77 42.98
N GLU A 13 6.34 38.79 43.36
CA GLU A 13 5.32 37.85 42.93
C GLU A 13 5.42 37.65 41.41
N VAL A 14 5.75 36.43 41.00
CA VAL A 14 5.43 35.95 39.66
C VAL A 14 4.05 35.33 39.79
N ALA A 15 3.05 36.05 39.28
CA ALA A 15 1.70 35.54 39.12
C ALA A 15 1.75 34.24 38.31
N VAL A 16 1.22 33.18 38.89
CA VAL A 16 1.00 31.92 38.19
C VAL A 16 -0.31 32.12 37.44
N GLU A 17 -0.24 32.44 36.15
CA GLU A 17 -1.43 32.40 35.30
C GLU A 17 -1.90 30.95 35.21
N GLU A 18 -3.09 30.72 35.76
CA GLU A 18 -3.81 29.46 35.67
C GLU A 18 -4.08 29.19 34.19
N PHE A 19 -3.44 28.14 33.66
CA PHE A 19 -3.69 27.64 32.31
C PHE A 19 -5.06 26.97 32.34
N GLU A 20 -6.08 27.69 31.87
CA GLU A 20 -7.41 27.14 31.63
C GLU A 20 -7.26 25.93 30.68
N LYS A 21 -7.70 24.77 31.17
CA LYS A 21 -7.68 23.50 30.45
C LYS A 21 -8.75 23.60 29.37
N ASP A 22 -8.35 23.91 28.15
CA ASP A 22 -9.21 23.90 26.97
C ASP A 22 -9.95 22.57 26.86
N GLU A 23 -11.24 22.71 26.55
CA GLU A 23 -12.27 21.70 26.54
C GLU A 23 -11.91 20.52 25.64
N GLU A 24 -12.17 19.31 26.14
CA GLU A 24 -12.08 18.08 25.37
C GLU A 24 -13.21 18.11 24.32
N ASP A 25 -12.85 18.38 23.05
CA ASP A 25 -13.73 18.18 21.89
C ASP A 25 -14.08 16.69 21.77
N GLU A 26 -15.12 16.26 22.49
CA GLU A 26 -15.88 15.04 22.20
C GLU A 26 -16.71 15.25 20.91
N ASP A 27 -16.82 14.18 20.11
CA ASP A 27 -17.53 14.08 18.82
C ASP A 27 -16.83 14.59 17.55
N SER A 28 -15.66 14.02 17.25
CA SER A 28 -15.37 13.70 15.84
C SER A 28 -16.23 12.50 15.41
N ASN A 29 -17.47 12.75 14.98
CA ASN A 29 -18.18 11.81 14.12
C ASN A 29 -17.34 11.67 12.85
N ASP A 30 -16.52 10.63 12.81
CA ASP A 30 -15.71 10.28 11.66
C ASP A 30 -16.63 9.70 10.58
N ASP A 31 -17.32 10.60 9.84
CA ASP A 31 -18.18 10.31 8.69
C ASP A 31 -17.39 9.72 7.49
N ARG A 32 -16.12 9.33 7.69
CA ARG A 32 -15.39 8.58 6.67
C ARG A 32 -16.15 7.26 6.42
N PRO A 33 -16.52 6.97 5.17
CA PRO A 33 -17.18 5.72 4.86
C PRO A 33 -16.32 4.56 5.37
N VAL A 34 -16.89 3.75 6.25
CA VAL A 34 -16.28 2.50 6.67
C VAL A 34 -16.19 1.65 5.41
N CYS A 35 -15.00 1.56 4.83
CA CYS A 35 -14.72 0.64 3.74
C CYS A 35 -14.79 -0.78 4.30
N GLU A 36 -16.00 -1.35 4.35
CA GLU A 36 -16.18 -2.74 4.72
C GLU A 36 -15.44 -3.63 3.72
N LEU A 37 -14.63 -4.52 4.27
CA LEU A 37 -13.81 -5.45 3.51
C LEU A 37 -14.76 -6.53 2.96
N ASP A 38 -14.89 -6.62 1.63
CA ASP A 38 -15.74 -7.64 1.02
C ASP A 38 -15.09 -9.03 1.21
N GLU A 39 -15.54 -9.74 2.24
CA GLU A 39 -15.01 -11.03 2.64
C GLU A 39 -15.10 -12.06 1.50
N ASN A 40 -16.15 -11.99 0.66
CA ASN A 40 -16.32 -12.91 -0.45
C ASN A 40 -15.26 -12.68 -1.52
N VAL A 41 -14.95 -11.41 -1.82
CA VAL A 41 -13.84 -11.05 -2.71
C VAL A 41 -12.51 -11.58 -2.17
N VAL A 42 -12.25 -11.45 -0.86
CA VAL A 42 -11.01 -11.92 -0.24
C VAL A 42 -10.91 -13.45 -0.30
N ILE A 43 -11.97 -14.17 0.06
CA ILE A 43 -11.99 -15.64 0.02
C ILE A 43 -11.76 -16.13 -1.41
N TRP A 44 -12.47 -15.54 -2.37
CA TRP A 44 -12.36 -15.93 -3.78
C TRP A 44 -10.98 -15.63 -4.36
N THR A 45 -10.41 -14.45 -4.12
CA THR A 45 -9.06 -14.12 -4.61
C THR A 45 -8.00 -15.05 -4.02
N LYS A 46 -8.12 -15.44 -2.75
CA LYS A 46 -7.24 -16.45 -2.13
C LYS A 46 -7.37 -17.81 -2.81
N GLN A 47 -8.58 -18.24 -3.15
CA GLN A 47 -8.80 -19.50 -3.88
C GLN A 47 -8.16 -19.46 -5.27
N GLN A 48 -8.30 -18.35 -6.01
CA GLN A 48 -7.69 -18.20 -7.33
C GLN A 48 -6.16 -18.29 -7.28
N VAL A 49 -5.54 -17.64 -6.28
CA VAL A 49 -4.08 -17.71 -6.08
C VAL A 49 -3.65 -19.12 -5.69
N ALA A 50 -4.38 -19.78 -4.79
CA ALA A 50 -4.05 -21.14 -4.36
C ALA A 50 -4.08 -22.14 -5.53
N ALA A 51 -5.11 -22.04 -6.38
CA ALA A 51 -5.23 -22.87 -7.58
C ALA A 51 -4.06 -22.63 -8.57
N GLU A 52 -3.69 -21.37 -8.81
CA GLU A 52 -2.56 -21.07 -9.70
C GLU A 52 -1.22 -21.51 -9.10
N VAL A 53 -1.02 -21.36 -7.78
CA VAL A 53 0.16 -21.87 -7.08
C VAL A 53 0.28 -23.39 -7.22
N GLU A 54 -0.82 -24.13 -7.02
CA GLU A 54 -0.84 -25.59 -7.17
C GLU A 54 -0.49 -26.01 -8.61
N LYS A 55 -1.12 -25.36 -9.60
CA LYS A 55 -0.83 -25.57 -11.02
C LYS A 55 0.65 -25.32 -11.33
N LEU A 56 1.21 -24.19 -10.94
CA LEU A 56 2.62 -23.86 -11.19
C LEU A 56 3.57 -24.85 -10.51
N LYS A 57 3.27 -25.26 -9.27
CA LYS A 57 4.05 -26.29 -8.57
C LYS A 57 3.99 -27.65 -9.26
N SER A 58 2.84 -28.04 -9.82
CA SER A 58 2.71 -29.28 -10.60
C SER A 58 3.59 -29.29 -11.86
N MET A 59 3.93 -28.12 -12.38
CA MET A 59 4.86 -27.91 -13.49
C MET A 59 6.33 -27.81 -13.04
N GLY A 60 6.62 -27.99 -11.75
CA GLY A 60 7.96 -27.91 -11.17
C GLY A 60 8.44 -26.50 -10.82
N ALA A 61 7.59 -25.47 -10.92
CA ALA A 61 7.97 -24.12 -10.55
C ALA A 61 8.00 -23.94 -9.02
N MET A 62 9.00 -23.22 -8.53
CA MET A 62 9.03 -22.75 -7.14
C MET A 62 8.30 -21.42 -7.05
N VAL A 63 7.16 -21.41 -6.36
CA VAL A 63 6.30 -20.23 -6.24
C VAL A 63 5.88 -20.03 -4.79
N ALA A 64 6.01 -18.79 -4.31
CA ALA A 64 5.56 -18.36 -2.99
C ALA A 64 4.46 -17.29 -3.10
N PRO A 65 3.25 -17.53 -2.57
CA PRO A 65 2.22 -16.50 -2.50
C PRO A 65 2.61 -15.40 -1.50
N MET A 66 2.32 -14.15 -1.85
CA MET A 66 2.57 -13.01 -0.98
C MET A 66 1.29 -12.50 -0.33
N THR A 67 1.42 -12.02 0.90
CA THR A 67 0.35 -11.34 1.62
C THR A 67 0.31 -9.86 1.22
N VAL A 68 -0.81 -9.45 0.64
CA VAL A 68 -1.09 -8.06 0.25
C VAL A 68 -1.86 -7.39 1.39
N ASN A 69 -1.38 -6.24 1.86
CA ASN A 69 -2.08 -5.39 2.82
C ASN A 69 -3.03 -4.43 2.11
N ASN A 70 -2.55 -3.84 1.02
CA ASN A 70 -3.28 -2.82 0.29
C ASN A 70 -3.00 -2.94 -1.20
N CYS A 71 -4.04 -2.67 -1.99
CA CYS A 71 -3.98 -2.69 -3.43
C CYS A 71 -4.81 -1.53 -3.94
N MET A 72 -4.19 -0.60 -4.65
CA MET A 72 -4.86 0.56 -5.20
C MET A 72 -4.27 0.96 -6.53
N THR A 73 -5.05 1.76 -7.25
CA THR A 73 -4.61 2.38 -8.49
C THR A 73 -4.47 3.87 -8.26
N ILE A 74 -3.28 4.43 -8.51
CA ILE A 74 -2.99 5.84 -8.28
C ILE A 74 -2.71 6.55 -9.61
N VAL A 75 -2.91 7.87 -9.65
CA VAL A 75 -2.50 8.70 -10.79
C VAL A 75 -1.20 9.40 -10.43
N ARG A 76 -0.12 9.06 -11.12
CA ARG A 76 1.18 9.70 -10.98
C ARG A 76 1.32 10.77 -12.05
N THR A 77 1.49 12.01 -11.63
CA THR A 77 1.75 13.13 -12.54
C THR A 77 3.24 13.45 -12.55
N THR A 78 3.85 13.39 -13.72
CA THR A 78 5.26 13.75 -13.94
C THR A 78 5.35 14.95 -14.87
N THR A 79 6.36 15.80 -14.70
CA THR A 79 6.64 16.90 -15.63
C THR A 79 7.91 16.58 -16.38
N GLN A 80 7.81 16.39 -17.69
CA GLN A 80 8.94 16.14 -18.57
C GLN A 80 8.98 17.22 -19.66
N ALA A 81 10.11 17.92 -19.78
CA ALA A 81 10.30 19.01 -20.76
C ALA A 81 9.16 20.07 -20.73
N GLY A 82 8.70 20.44 -19.53
CA GLY A 82 7.63 21.44 -19.34
C GLY A 82 6.21 20.93 -19.63
N ARG A 83 6.02 19.66 -20.01
CA ARG A 83 4.71 19.04 -20.20
C ARG A 83 4.37 18.15 -19.01
N ARG A 84 3.13 18.25 -18.52
CA ARG A 84 2.58 17.33 -17.52
C ARG A 84 2.05 16.08 -18.20
N ASN A 85 2.56 14.92 -17.80
CA ASN A 85 2.05 13.62 -18.20
C ASN A 85 1.52 12.92 -16.94
N SER A 86 0.27 12.45 -17.01
CA SER A 86 -0.34 11.66 -15.95
C SER A 86 -0.42 10.21 -16.39
N THR A 87 0.16 9.32 -15.59
CA THR A 87 0.14 7.87 -15.82
C THR A 87 -0.54 7.20 -14.65
N ARG A 88 -1.34 6.19 -14.93
CA ARG A 88 -1.98 5.39 -13.90
C ARG A 88 -1.03 4.27 -13.46
N CYS A 89 -0.82 4.14 -12.16
CA CYS A 89 0.12 3.17 -11.59
C CYS A 89 -0.58 2.26 -10.59
N ASN A 90 -0.18 1.00 -10.60
CA ASN A 90 -0.69 -0.05 -9.72
C ASN A 90 0.16 -0.10 -8.45
N ARG A 91 -0.37 0.39 -7.34
CA ARG A 91 0.37 0.45 -6.07
C ARG A 91 -0.07 -0.68 -5.14
N ILE A 92 0.89 -1.51 -4.75
CA ILE A 92 0.67 -2.68 -3.91
C ILE A 92 1.56 -2.60 -2.68
N GLU A 93 0.95 -2.72 -1.51
CA GLU A 93 1.64 -2.81 -0.24
C GLU A 93 1.61 -4.25 0.27
N PHE A 94 2.77 -4.76 0.68
CA PHE A 94 2.93 -6.15 1.08
C PHE A 94 3.34 -6.28 2.54
N GLN A 95 2.86 -7.34 3.19
CA GLN A 95 3.30 -7.73 4.53
C GLN A 95 4.61 -8.52 4.49
N THR A 96 5.67 -7.91 3.96
CA THR A 96 6.99 -8.54 3.83
C THR A 96 8.09 -7.51 3.94
N SER A 97 9.25 -7.90 4.46
CA SER A 97 10.50 -7.11 4.41
C SER A 97 11.32 -7.36 3.14
N TYR A 98 10.78 -8.13 2.18
CA TYR A 98 11.44 -8.37 0.90
C TYR A 98 11.76 -7.04 0.20
N ASP A 99 12.98 -6.93 -0.32
CA ASP A 99 13.43 -5.77 -1.08
C ASP A 99 13.05 -5.94 -2.57
N PHE A 100 12.05 -5.19 -2.99
CA PHE A 100 11.51 -5.21 -4.34
C PHE A 100 12.43 -4.61 -5.41
N SER A 101 13.56 -3.99 -5.04
CA SER A 101 14.56 -3.54 -6.01
C SER A 101 15.24 -4.70 -6.74
N ASN A 102 15.16 -5.91 -6.16
CA ASN A 102 15.68 -7.14 -6.74
C ASN A 102 14.77 -7.78 -7.80
N ILE A 103 13.54 -7.26 -7.98
CA ILE A 103 12.64 -7.73 -9.02
C ILE A 103 13.15 -7.26 -10.38
N ARG A 104 13.22 -8.19 -11.33
CA ARG A 104 13.67 -7.97 -12.72
C ARG A 104 12.52 -7.91 -13.69
N SER A 105 11.45 -8.65 -13.43
CA SER A 105 10.25 -8.59 -14.26
C SER A 105 8.99 -8.83 -13.44
N VAL A 106 7.91 -8.21 -13.91
CA VAL A 106 6.55 -8.45 -13.44
C VAL A 106 5.81 -9.06 -14.62
N GLN A 107 5.21 -10.22 -14.41
CA GLN A 107 4.35 -10.88 -15.39
C GLN A 107 2.94 -10.96 -14.85
N ILE A 108 1.98 -10.88 -15.76
CA ILE A 108 0.55 -10.86 -15.43
C ILE A 108 -0.08 -12.02 -16.19
N SER A 109 -1.01 -12.75 -15.57
CA SER A 109 -1.76 -13.80 -16.24
C SER A 109 -2.39 -13.28 -17.53
N ALA A 110 -2.37 -14.08 -18.60
CA ALA A 110 -2.82 -13.67 -19.94
C ALA A 110 -4.32 -13.33 -20.01
N ASP A 111 -5.15 -14.02 -19.22
CA ASP A 111 -6.61 -13.80 -19.17
C ASP A 111 -7.05 -13.01 -17.93
N ALA A 112 -7.95 -12.04 -18.14
CA ALA A 112 -8.62 -11.31 -17.06
C ALA A 112 -9.86 -12.09 -16.68
N ILE A 113 -10.05 -12.28 -15.37
CA ILE A 113 -11.23 -12.97 -14.86
C ILE A 113 -12.14 -11.93 -14.23
N GLN A 114 -13.41 -11.90 -14.61
CA GLN A 114 -14.39 -11.03 -13.98
C GLN A 114 -14.55 -11.44 -12.51
N CYS A 115 -14.47 -10.47 -11.59
CA CYS A 115 -14.77 -10.74 -10.19
C CYS A 115 -16.28 -10.99 -10.03
N PRO A 116 -16.69 -12.14 -9.49
CA PRO A 116 -18.12 -12.49 -9.38
C PRO A 116 -18.83 -11.70 -8.27
N PHE A 117 -18.09 -11.13 -7.32
CA PHE A 117 -18.63 -10.39 -6.17
C PHE A 117 -18.55 -8.87 -6.35
N LYS A 118 -17.81 -8.38 -7.35
CA LYS A 118 -17.60 -6.95 -7.58
C LYS A 118 -17.70 -6.62 -9.07
N GLN A 119 -18.88 -6.14 -9.47
CA GLN A 119 -19.18 -5.82 -10.86
C GLN A 119 -18.20 -4.79 -11.43
N GLY A 120 -17.74 -5.03 -12.66
CA GLY A 120 -16.78 -4.15 -13.35
C GLY A 120 -15.32 -4.33 -12.91
N PHE A 121 -15.05 -5.10 -11.85
CA PHE A 121 -13.68 -5.39 -11.43
C PHE A 121 -13.14 -6.66 -12.09
N LEU A 122 -11.89 -6.57 -12.53
CA LEU A 122 -11.16 -7.64 -13.18
C LEU A 122 -10.03 -8.13 -12.27
N TYR A 123 -9.81 -9.44 -12.30
CA TYR A 123 -8.79 -10.14 -11.54
C TYR A 123 -7.68 -10.64 -12.46
N ARG A 124 -6.44 -10.58 -11.94
CA ARG A 124 -5.25 -11.19 -12.52
C ARG A 124 -4.39 -11.81 -11.43
N ASN A 125 -3.66 -12.88 -11.78
CA ASN A 125 -2.49 -13.29 -11.02
C ASN A 125 -1.29 -12.49 -11.50
N VAL A 126 -0.49 -11.97 -10.56
CA VAL A 126 0.74 -11.24 -10.86
C VAL A 126 1.92 -12.02 -10.30
N LEU A 127 2.92 -12.28 -11.14
CA LEU A 127 4.16 -12.93 -10.78
C LEU A 127 5.31 -11.93 -10.79
N LEU A 128 6.14 -11.97 -9.76
CA LEU A 128 7.37 -11.21 -9.65
C LEU A 128 8.54 -12.17 -9.77
N PHE A 129 9.46 -11.86 -10.68
CA PHE A 129 10.68 -12.64 -10.90
C PHE A 129 11.90 -11.81 -10.53
N SER A 130 12.84 -12.46 -9.85
CA SER A 130 14.16 -11.92 -9.53
C SER A 130 15.23 -12.84 -10.13
N ASP A 131 16.49 -12.58 -9.82
CA ASP A 131 17.59 -13.47 -10.19
C ASP A 131 17.56 -14.82 -9.42
N LYS A 132 16.62 -14.99 -8.49
CA LYS A 132 16.39 -16.23 -7.74
C LYS A 132 15.36 -17.12 -8.45
N PRO A 133 15.47 -18.46 -8.32
CA PRO A 133 14.55 -19.40 -8.97
C PRO A 133 13.15 -19.44 -8.33
N LEU A 134 12.90 -18.69 -7.25
CA LEU A 134 11.61 -18.56 -6.60
C LEU A 134 10.84 -17.39 -7.22
N ALA A 135 9.68 -17.67 -7.81
CA ALA A 135 8.72 -16.66 -8.21
C ALA A 135 7.82 -16.26 -7.02
N LEU A 136 7.48 -14.99 -6.93
CA LEU A 136 6.51 -14.49 -5.96
C LEU A 136 5.18 -14.25 -6.69
N ILE A 137 4.05 -14.64 -6.11
CA ILE A 137 2.73 -14.47 -6.73
C ILE A 137 1.77 -13.74 -5.80
N PHE A 138 0.92 -12.88 -6.34
CA PHE A 138 -0.14 -12.22 -5.58
C PHE A 138 -1.38 -11.94 -6.44
N PRO A 139 -2.57 -11.79 -5.81
CA PRO A 139 -3.79 -11.44 -6.51
C PRO A 139 -3.82 -9.94 -6.81
N TYR A 140 -4.25 -9.56 -8.00
CA TYR A 140 -4.49 -8.17 -8.35
C TYR A 140 -5.91 -7.98 -8.86
N LEU A 141 -6.65 -7.06 -8.22
CA LEU A 141 -8.02 -6.72 -8.55
C LEU A 141 -8.09 -5.23 -8.90
N TYR A 142 -8.63 -4.91 -10.07
CA TYR A 142 -8.70 -3.52 -10.58
C TYR A 142 -10.03 -3.23 -11.27
N ASP A 143 -10.39 -1.95 -11.32
CA ASP A 143 -11.59 -1.49 -12.02
C ASP A 143 -11.36 -1.52 -13.54
N GLY A 144 -12.07 -2.41 -14.23
CA GLY A 144 -11.97 -2.58 -15.67
C GLY A 144 -12.59 -1.41 -16.46
N ASN A 145 -13.32 -0.50 -15.81
CA ASN A 145 -13.86 0.70 -16.45
C ASN A 145 -12.85 1.86 -16.46
N GLN A 146 -11.72 1.73 -15.75
CA GLN A 146 -10.67 2.74 -15.73
C GLN A 146 -9.54 2.36 -16.68
N GLU A 147 -9.09 3.32 -17.48
CA GLU A 147 -7.92 3.14 -18.34
C GLU A 147 -6.68 2.83 -17.50
N ASN A 148 -6.25 1.57 -17.53
CA ASN A 148 -5.07 1.07 -16.85
C ASN A 148 -4.43 0.01 -17.76
N ASP A 149 -3.25 0.31 -18.29
CA ASP A 149 -2.52 -0.62 -19.14
C ASP A 149 -1.75 -1.67 -18.33
N LEU A 150 -1.79 -1.62 -17.00
CA LEU A 150 -1.06 -2.55 -16.13
C LEU A 150 0.46 -2.57 -16.39
N GLN A 151 1.04 -1.51 -16.97
CA GLN A 151 2.49 -1.45 -17.23
C GLN A 151 3.27 -0.87 -16.05
N ASP A 152 2.68 0.05 -15.30
CA ASP A 152 3.36 0.75 -14.21
C ASP A 152 2.96 0.16 -12.85
N TRP A 153 3.94 -0.35 -12.11
CA TRP A 153 3.77 -1.00 -10.82
C TRP A 153 4.62 -0.34 -9.75
N ILE A 154 4.02 -0.08 -8.61
CA ILE A 154 4.68 0.45 -7.42
C ILE A 154 4.54 -0.60 -6.33
N LEU A 155 5.67 -1.22 -5.97
CA LEU A 155 5.71 -2.28 -4.96
C LEU A 155 6.28 -1.70 -3.67
N VAL A 156 5.54 -1.83 -2.59
CA VAL A 156 5.88 -1.27 -1.28
C VAL A 156 6.00 -2.40 -0.27
N ASN A 157 7.14 -2.46 0.42
CA ASN A 157 7.35 -3.43 1.48
C ASN A 157 6.77 -2.93 2.82
N ARG A 158 6.83 -3.76 3.86
CA ARG A 158 6.29 -3.43 5.19
C ARG A 158 7.01 -2.28 5.90
N ASP A 159 8.21 -1.94 5.45
CA ASP A 159 9.04 -0.86 6.00
C ASP A 159 8.77 0.47 5.27
N GLY A 160 7.87 0.47 4.28
CA GLY A 160 7.53 1.64 3.47
C GLY A 160 8.50 1.90 2.31
N HIS A 161 9.45 0.99 2.04
CA HIS A 161 10.31 1.12 0.88
C HIS A 161 9.53 0.85 -0.40
N GLU A 162 9.52 1.86 -1.27
CA GLU A 162 8.80 1.87 -2.53
C GLU A 162 9.75 1.66 -3.72
N VAL A 163 9.37 0.77 -4.63
CA VAL A 163 10.09 0.54 -5.89
C VAL A 163 9.13 0.58 -7.06
N HIS A 164 9.49 1.37 -8.07
CA HIS A 164 8.76 1.49 -9.34
C HIS A 164 9.30 0.49 -10.36
N HIS A 165 8.41 -0.33 -10.90
CA HIS A 165 8.65 -1.27 -11.97
C HIS A 165 7.80 -0.91 -13.18
N ARG A 166 8.41 -0.91 -14.36
CA ARG A 166 7.70 -0.81 -15.64
C ARG A 166 7.79 -2.12 -16.38
N VAL A 167 6.65 -2.61 -16.86
CA VAL A 167 6.54 -3.82 -17.67
C VAL A 167 6.45 -3.42 -19.13
N ASP A 168 7.38 -3.92 -19.94
CA ASP A 168 7.26 -3.79 -21.39
C ASP A 168 6.14 -4.71 -21.87
N ALA A 169 5.17 -4.10 -22.57
CA ALA A 169 3.98 -4.69 -23.21
C ALA A 169 3.74 -6.19 -22.98
N TYR A 170 2.66 -6.50 -22.26
CA TYR A 170 2.01 -7.80 -22.33
C TYR A 170 1.58 -8.06 -23.78
N SER A 171 1.98 -9.20 -24.36
CA SER A 171 1.40 -9.65 -25.62
C SER A 171 -0.09 -9.91 -25.38
N LYS A 172 -0.94 -9.07 -25.98
CA LYS A 172 -2.38 -9.30 -26.09
C LYS A 172 -2.67 -10.58 -26.88
#